data_AF-B7FZ78-F1
#
_entry.id   AF-B7FZ78-F1
#
_cell.length_a   1.000
_cell.length_b   1.000
_cell.length_c   1.000
_cell.angle_alpha   90.00
_cell.angle_beta   90.00
_cell.angle_gamma   90.00
#
_symmetry.space_group_name_H-M   'P 1'
#
loop_
_entity.id
_entity.type
_entity.pdbx_description
1 polymer ?
#
loop_
_entity_poly.entity_id
_entity_poly.type
_entity_poly.pdbx_seq_one_letter_code
_entity_poly.pdbx_strand_id
1 'polypeptide(L)'
;MADQSAARKTLPSLLRHFEGTELTVELKTGRLYRGTLSSADQAMNLTLEDASLLQRLIVNQQHKGAFRRGSSSAAVPSTLSLVHIRGSTIRFIHFPDQLDLTLTIKQGIDRSWRMEHNSEPGWDETTTIHEGPFTVCPKCHGDGHIVHQASKKQKLRHKRARTNGDYTDTPAPQRLETCRECDSSGLVQSDTDPPVDTTLPEIAVVGGGLAGLALAAACRHRGMKYTVYERDLDFHQRSQGLDSDGIMSTKHVVHEPDGAIVGEWGLRKWGRSERAKKPKRQNIHIARQSLRWQLYKAAGGRTANIAWNHRLLQYKQRVDAPGWELKFQVDDQIIAHKADLIVGADGLRSQVRRSLIGEDRTPLRFLDCIVILGICPIAGISLEGQQSDLLDGETVFQTADGVTRIYIMPFTTTAYMWQLSFPMAEEQALSLSSKGPSALKKEAIRRCQSWHTPVPDILYSTPIELVSGYPVYDRALLTPELLQETASVTLVGDACHPMSPFKGQGANQALLDALALVRSIYKHCKTAGSYDSNSLERAVKEFEVEMLVRSAVKVEASAEAARFLHTEIAIQKGNVTRGAASRSILIKSNEEDTATTE
;
A
#
# COMPACT_ATOMS: atom_id res chain seq x y z
N MET A 1 -22.19 30.29 -37.41
CA MET A 1 -22.16 31.12 -36.19
C MET A 1 -23.33 30.72 -35.31
N ALA A 2 -23.07 29.88 -34.31
CA ALA A 2 -23.94 29.67 -33.16
C ALA A 2 -23.01 29.44 -31.98
N ASP A 3 -23.21 30.26 -30.95
CA ASP A 3 -22.36 30.55 -29.82
C ASP A 3 -22.10 29.30 -28.94
N GLN A 4 -20.84 28.82 -28.90
CA GLN A 4 -20.36 27.82 -27.95
C GLN A 4 -19.73 28.51 -26.74
N SER A 5 -20.55 29.13 -25.89
CA SER A 5 -20.17 29.40 -24.50
C SER A 5 -20.89 28.41 -23.58
N ALA A 6 -20.40 27.16 -23.56
CA ALA A 6 -20.80 26.21 -22.53
C ALA A 6 -20.24 26.69 -21.19
N ALA A 7 -21.03 27.48 -20.46
CA ALA A 7 -20.69 27.93 -19.12
C ALA A 7 -20.34 26.71 -18.24
N ARG A 8 -19.11 26.69 -17.69
CA ARG A 8 -18.64 25.72 -16.70
C ARG A 8 -19.64 25.66 -15.54
N LYS A 9 -20.32 24.52 -15.35
CA LYS A 9 -21.33 24.37 -14.29
C LYS A 9 -20.66 23.83 -13.01
N THR A 10 -20.67 24.65 -11.95
CA THR A 10 -19.97 24.47 -10.66
C THR A 10 -20.81 23.70 -9.64
N LEU A 11 -20.24 23.23 -8.51
CA LEU A 11 -20.97 22.58 -7.38
C LEU A 11 -22.28 23.31 -6.95
N PRO A 12 -22.35 24.66 -6.93
CA PRO A 12 -23.60 25.42 -6.79
C PRO A 12 -24.73 25.00 -7.73
N SER A 13 -24.42 24.67 -8.98
CA SER A 13 -25.42 24.27 -9.97
C SER A 13 -26.02 22.89 -9.70
N LEU A 14 -25.24 22.00 -9.05
CA LEU A 14 -25.71 20.70 -8.58
C LEU A 14 -26.60 20.87 -7.35
N LEU A 15 -26.19 21.70 -6.38
CA LEU A 15 -26.96 21.93 -5.15
C LEU A 15 -28.33 22.57 -5.42
N ARG A 16 -28.47 23.38 -6.48
CA ARG A 16 -29.79 23.87 -6.92
C ARG A 16 -30.78 22.76 -7.31
N HIS A 17 -30.31 21.58 -7.72
CA HIS A 17 -31.20 20.44 -8.00
C HIS A 17 -31.73 19.77 -6.72
N PHE A 18 -31.12 20.06 -5.57
CA PHE A 18 -31.51 19.53 -4.27
C PHE A 18 -32.25 20.57 -3.40
N GLU A 19 -32.62 21.72 -3.98
CA GLU A 19 -33.55 22.65 -3.34
C GLU A 19 -34.85 21.91 -2.98
N GLY A 20 -35.31 22.06 -1.74
CA GLY A 20 -36.43 21.33 -1.15
C GLY A 20 -36.05 20.01 -0.45
N THR A 21 -34.78 19.58 -0.47
CA THR A 21 -34.34 18.34 0.20
C THR A 21 -33.79 18.62 1.60
N GLU A 22 -34.10 17.76 2.58
CA GLU A 22 -33.43 17.79 3.88
C GLU A 22 -31.94 17.46 3.73
N LEU A 23 -31.09 18.22 4.41
CA LEU A 23 -29.67 17.91 4.47
C LEU A 23 -29.03 18.36 5.80
N THR A 24 -27.89 17.77 6.13
CA THR A 24 -27.03 18.20 7.23
C THR A 24 -25.70 18.71 6.67
N VAL A 25 -25.30 19.93 7.02
CA VAL A 25 -24.04 20.56 6.61
C VAL A 25 -23.09 20.64 7.79
N GLU A 26 -21.87 20.13 7.61
CA GLU A 26 -20.74 20.38 8.53
C GLU A 26 -19.80 21.41 7.92
N LEU A 27 -19.48 22.47 8.66
CA LEU A 27 -18.45 23.44 8.27
C LEU A 27 -17.06 22.97 8.71
N LYS A 28 -15.99 23.45 8.06
CA LYS A 28 -14.61 23.21 8.53
C LYS A 28 -14.35 23.65 9.98
N THR A 29 -15.20 24.52 10.54
CA THR A 29 -15.17 24.91 11.95
C THR A 29 -15.72 23.85 12.92
N GLY A 30 -16.24 22.72 12.41
CA GLY A 30 -16.90 21.67 13.19
C GLY A 30 -18.35 21.99 13.56
N ARG A 31 -18.92 23.10 13.05
CA ARG A 31 -20.33 23.45 13.27
C ARG A 31 -21.24 22.66 12.33
N LEU A 32 -22.29 22.06 12.88
CA LEU A 32 -23.31 21.30 12.17
C LEU A 32 -24.63 22.07 12.06
N TYR A 33 -25.22 22.04 10.86
CA TYR A 33 -26.53 22.63 10.56
C TYR A 33 -27.41 21.58 9.90
N ARG A 34 -28.67 21.43 10.31
CA ARG A 34 -29.63 20.55 9.66
C ARG A 34 -30.86 21.35 9.24
N GLY A 35 -31.33 21.12 8.02
CA GLY A 35 -32.52 21.77 7.51
C GLY A 35 -32.78 21.43 6.05
N THR A 36 -33.85 22.00 5.50
CA THR A 36 -34.20 21.84 4.08
C THR A 36 -33.48 22.90 3.26
N LEU A 37 -32.80 22.51 2.19
CA LEU A 37 -32.08 23.45 1.32
C LEU A 37 -33.08 24.32 0.56
N SER A 38 -33.12 25.63 0.81
CA SER A 38 -34.02 26.54 0.09
C SER A 38 -33.36 27.24 -1.09
N SER A 39 -32.05 27.47 -1.05
CA SER A 39 -31.28 27.98 -2.20
C SER A 39 -29.78 27.77 -2.10
N ALA A 40 -29.11 27.73 -3.26
CA ALA A 40 -27.64 27.74 -3.40
C ALA A 40 -27.16 28.68 -4.53
N ASP A 41 -26.09 29.46 -4.27
CA ASP A 41 -25.52 30.40 -5.25
C ASP A 41 -24.08 30.09 -5.67
N GLN A 42 -23.56 30.82 -6.66
CA GLN A 42 -22.22 30.62 -7.22
C GLN A 42 -21.08 30.78 -6.20
N ALA A 43 -21.31 31.46 -5.08
CA ALA A 43 -20.35 31.62 -4.00
C ALA A 43 -20.46 30.52 -2.93
N MET A 44 -21.18 29.43 -3.22
CA MET A 44 -21.47 28.34 -2.28
C MET A 44 -22.24 28.79 -1.03
N ASN A 45 -22.99 29.89 -1.14
CA ASN A 45 -23.86 30.28 -0.04
C ASN A 45 -25.05 29.33 0.00
N LEU A 46 -25.21 28.61 1.12
CA LEU A 46 -26.35 27.72 1.33
C LEU A 46 -27.33 28.34 2.29
N THR A 47 -28.60 28.15 1.98
CA THR A 47 -29.69 28.69 2.74
C THR A 47 -30.55 27.52 3.21
N LEU A 48 -30.63 27.28 4.52
CA LEU A 48 -31.38 26.17 5.10
C LEU A 48 -32.61 26.67 5.88
N GLU A 49 -33.77 26.07 5.63
CA GLU A 49 -34.96 26.21 6.47
C GLU A 49 -34.92 25.19 7.61
N ASP A 50 -35.16 25.64 8.85
CA ASP A 50 -34.85 24.89 10.08
C ASP A 50 -35.66 23.59 10.25
N ALA A 51 -34.98 22.52 10.67
CA ALA A 51 -35.57 21.35 11.32
C ALA A 51 -34.87 20.97 12.66
N SER A 52 -33.70 21.55 12.97
CA SER A 52 -33.03 21.60 14.29
C SER A 52 -31.58 22.09 14.18
N LEU A 53 -31.19 23.04 15.04
CA LEU A 53 -29.78 23.34 15.32
C LEU A 53 -29.20 22.28 16.29
N LEU A 54 -28.26 21.45 15.82
CA LEU A 54 -27.54 20.44 16.61
C LEU A 54 -26.50 21.05 17.56
N GLN A 55 -26.89 22.04 18.37
CA GLN A 55 -25.99 22.74 19.30
C GLN A 55 -25.75 21.97 20.61
N ARG A 56 -26.44 20.84 20.83
CA ARG A 56 -26.40 20.08 22.09
C ARG A 56 -25.37 18.94 22.18
N LEU A 57 -24.69 18.57 21.08
CA LEU A 57 -23.74 17.45 21.09
C LEU A 57 -22.29 17.82 21.51
N ILE A 58 -21.99 19.10 21.77
CA ILE A 58 -20.63 19.55 22.13
C ILE A 58 -20.49 19.97 23.61
N VAL A 59 -21.58 20.13 24.37
CA VAL A 59 -21.49 20.62 25.77
C VAL A 59 -20.94 19.58 26.77
N ASN A 60 -20.89 18.29 26.43
CA ASN A 60 -20.31 17.27 27.33
C ASN A 60 -18.76 17.14 27.27
N GLN A 61 -18.05 18.01 26.55
CA GLN A 61 -16.58 18.07 26.60
C GLN A 61 -16.00 19.23 27.44
N GLN A 62 -16.83 20.05 28.12
CA GLN A 62 -16.35 21.16 28.96
C GLN A 62 -16.67 21.05 30.46
N HIS A 63 -16.84 19.84 31.00
CA HIS A 63 -16.69 19.61 32.45
C HIS A 63 -15.25 19.23 32.83
N LYS A 64 -14.30 20.13 32.53
CA LYS A 64 -13.04 20.29 33.28
C LYS A 64 -12.66 21.78 33.28
N GLY A 65 -13.04 22.50 34.34
CA GLY A 65 -12.38 23.75 34.74
C GLY A 65 -13.24 25.02 34.78
N ALA A 66 -13.54 25.46 36.00
CA ALA A 66 -13.78 26.84 36.46
C ALA A 66 -15.00 27.65 35.91
N PHE A 67 -16.00 27.77 36.79
CA PHE A 67 -17.06 28.78 36.77
C PHE A 67 -16.49 30.21 36.83
N ARG A 68 -16.99 31.11 35.96
CA ARG A 68 -17.28 32.52 36.31
C ARG A 68 -18.63 32.95 35.73
N ARG A 69 -19.48 33.49 36.61
CA ARG A 69 -20.83 34.01 36.36
C ARG A 69 -20.79 35.29 35.53
N GLY A 70 -21.80 35.47 34.68
CA GLY A 70 -22.15 36.76 34.09
C GLY A 70 -23.30 36.65 33.09
N SER A 71 -24.52 36.99 33.53
CA SER A 71 -25.68 37.59 32.80
C SER A 71 -25.80 37.29 31.29
N SER A 72 -26.92 36.80 30.75
CA SER A 72 -28.27 37.39 30.77
C SER A 72 -29.14 36.52 29.86
N SER A 73 -30.39 36.28 30.27
CA SER A 73 -31.42 35.65 29.45
C SER A 73 -31.74 36.53 28.23
N ALA A 74 -31.37 36.08 27.04
CA ALA A 74 -31.94 36.59 25.80
C ALA A 74 -33.02 35.60 25.34
N ALA A 75 -34.25 36.09 25.23
CA ALA A 75 -35.41 35.37 24.74
C ALA A 75 -35.11 34.73 23.37
N VAL A 76 -35.44 33.44 23.22
CA VAL A 76 -35.39 32.75 21.92
C VAL A 76 -36.53 33.29 21.06
N PRO A 77 -36.27 33.93 19.91
CA PRO A 77 -37.33 34.33 19.00
C PRO A 77 -37.95 33.05 18.43
N SER A 78 -39.23 32.83 18.72
CA SER A 78 -40.06 31.91 17.95
C SER A 78 -40.16 32.44 16.52
N THR A 79 -39.73 31.63 15.56
CA THR A 79 -39.74 31.84 14.10
C THR A 79 -38.90 33.02 13.58
N LEU A 80 -37.65 32.71 13.22
CA LEU A 80 -36.95 33.31 12.09
C LEU A 80 -36.11 32.22 11.43
N SER A 81 -36.75 31.60 10.44
CA SER A 81 -36.23 30.62 9.50
C SER A 81 -35.12 31.25 8.67
N LEU A 82 -34.27 30.40 8.07
CA LEU A 82 -33.19 30.73 7.13
C LEU A 82 -31.79 30.85 7.78
N VAL A 83 -31.05 29.74 7.83
CA VAL A 83 -29.62 29.73 8.14
C VAL A 83 -28.82 29.96 6.87
N HIS A 84 -28.15 31.12 6.79
CA HIS A 84 -27.20 31.40 5.74
C HIS A 84 -25.80 30.90 6.11
N ILE A 85 -25.30 29.92 5.37
CA ILE A 85 -23.92 29.46 5.42
C ILE A 85 -23.16 30.24 4.36
N ARG A 86 -22.53 31.37 4.75
CA ARG A 86 -21.71 32.20 3.87
C ARG A 86 -20.22 31.91 4.09
N GLY A 87 -19.47 31.64 3.03
CA GLY A 87 -18.01 31.84 3.00
C GLY A 87 -17.17 31.11 4.06
N SER A 88 -17.65 30.01 4.64
CA SER A 88 -16.87 29.12 5.47
C SER A 88 -16.91 27.75 4.81
N THR A 89 -15.76 27.30 4.33
CA THR A 89 -15.57 26.03 3.62
C THR A 89 -16.41 24.90 4.24
N ILE A 90 -17.29 24.32 3.45
CA ILE A 90 -18.12 23.17 3.82
C ILE A 90 -17.21 21.94 3.85
N ARG A 91 -17.29 21.16 4.93
CA ARG A 91 -16.55 19.90 5.09
C ARG A 91 -17.36 18.73 4.56
N PHE A 92 -18.67 18.71 4.83
CA PHE A 92 -19.54 17.59 4.48
C PHE A 92 -20.99 18.04 4.28
N ILE A 93 -21.71 17.35 3.40
CA ILE A 93 -23.16 17.48 3.19
C ILE A 93 -23.75 16.06 3.23
N HIS A 94 -24.67 15.83 4.17
CA HIS A 94 -25.40 14.58 4.33
C HIS A 94 -26.83 14.72 3.82
N PHE A 95 -27.32 13.72 3.09
CA PHE A 95 -28.72 13.58 2.67
C PHE A 95 -29.37 12.41 3.42
N PRO A 96 -30.68 12.43 3.70
CA PRO A 96 -31.37 11.34 4.38
C PRO A 96 -31.29 10.02 3.61
N ASP A 97 -31.20 8.90 4.34
CA ASP A 97 -30.95 7.54 3.82
C ASP A 97 -31.96 7.03 2.78
N GLN A 98 -33.13 7.66 2.68
CA GLN A 98 -34.19 7.29 1.72
C GLN A 98 -34.05 7.98 0.35
N LEU A 99 -33.06 8.87 0.18
CA LEU A 99 -32.84 9.58 -1.08
C LEU A 99 -31.96 8.73 -2.02
N ASP A 100 -32.54 8.25 -3.12
CA ASP A 100 -31.79 7.54 -4.18
C ASP A 100 -30.99 8.53 -5.03
N LEU A 101 -29.84 8.94 -4.49
CA LEU A 101 -28.89 9.84 -5.15
C LEU A 101 -28.47 9.32 -6.53
N THR A 102 -28.42 8.00 -6.74
CA THR A 102 -28.00 7.40 -8.00
C THR A 102 -29.04 7.64 -9.09
N LEU A 103 -30.33 7.48 -8.76
CA LEU A 103 -31.43 7.70 -9.71
C LEU A 103 -31.61 9.19 -10.04
N THR A 104 -31.49 10.06 -9.04
CA THR A 104 -31.60 11.53 -9.22
C THR A 104 -30.45 12.07 -10.08
N ILE A 105 -29.22 11.59 -9.85
CA ILE A 105 -28.07 11.93 -10.70
C ILE A 105 -28.26 11.42 -12.12
N LYS A 106 -28.75 10.17 -12.30
CA LYS A 106 -29.03 9.60 -13.64
C LYS A 106 -30.10 10.37 -14.42
N GLN A 107 -31.20 10.78 -13.78
CA GLN A 107 -32.25 11.56 -14.43
C GLN A 107 -31.79 12.97 -14.82
N GLY A 108 -30.88 13.58 -14.05
CA GLY A 108 -30.19 14.81 -14.42
C GLY A 108 -29.20 14.61 -15.56
N ILE A 109 -28.57 13.44 -15.63
CA ILE A 109 -27.60 13.09 -16.67
C ILE A 109 -28.24 12.97 -18.05
N ASP A 110 -29.45 12.40 -18.14
CA ASP A 110 -30.13 12.04 -19.38
C ASP A 110 -30.61 13.23 -20.24
N ARG A 111 -30.55 14.46 -19.72
CA ARG A 111 -30.94 15.68 -20.47
C ARG A 111 -29.82 16.64 -20.84
N SER A 112 -28.55 16.39 -20.51
CA SER A 112 -27.37 17.11 -21.06
C SER A 112 -26.04 16.83 -20.35
N TRP A 113 -25.87 15.71 -19.65
CA TRP A 113 -24.57 15.36 -19.10
C TRP A 113 -23.83 14.35 -19.99
N ARG A 114 -22.93 14.84 -20.83
CA ARG A 114 -21.70 14.10 -21.07
C ARG A 114 -20.73 14.51 -19.97
N MET A 115 -20.49 13.61 -19.02
CA MET A 115 -19.42 13.78 -18.05
C MET A 115 -18.08 13.64 -18.76
N GLU A 116 -17.34 14.74 -18.87
CA GLU A 116 -15.88 14.63 -18.80
C GLU A 116 -15.55 14.17 -17.38
N HIS A 117 -14.89 13.02 -17.27
CA HIS A 117 -14.47 12.41 -16.03
C HIS A 117 -13.53 13.34 -15.26
N ASN A 118 -14.06 14.09 -14.29
CA ASN A 118 -13.30 14.77 -13.25
C ASN A 118 -14.22 15.12 -12.07
N SER A 119 -14.23 14.27 -11.03
CA SER A 119 -14.13 14.67 -9.61
C SER A 119 -14.36 13.46 -8.70
N GLU A 120 -13.34 13.17 -7.91
CA GLU A 120 -13.18 12.08 -6.94
C GLU A 120 -14.14 12.20 -5.73
N PRO A 121 -14.46 11.09 -5.04
CA PRO A 121 -14.82 11.17 -3.63
C PRO A 121 -13.57 11.50 -2.81
N GLY A 122 -13.55 12.73 -2.27
CA GLY A 122 -12.86 13.16 -1.06
C GLY A 122 -11.48 12.57 -0.73
N TRP A 123 -10.46 12.95 -1.50
CA TRP A 123 -9.07 13.01 -1.03
C TRP A 123 -8.66 14.49 -1.07
N ASP A 124 -9.01 15.26 -0.04
CA ASP A 124 -8.68 16.69 0.02
C ASP A 124 -7.16 16.85 0.26
N GLU A 125 -6.44 17.34 -0.76
CA GLU A 125 -5.00 17.65 -0.74
C GLU A 125 -4.62 18.82 0.21
N THR A 126 -5.57 19.44 0.92
CA THR A 126 -5.34 20.73 1.59
C THR A 126 -4.61 20.71 2.93
N THR A 127 -4.01 19.59 3.36
CA THR A 127 -3.03 19.61 4.46
C THR A 127 -1.87 18.64 4.24
N THR A 128 -1.29 18.65 3.04
CA THR A 128 0.05 18.09 2.84
C THR A 128 1.03 19.25 2.77
N ILE A 129 2.11 19.20 3.56
CA ILE A 129 3.31 19.97 3.24
C ILE A 129 3.59 19.64 1.77
N HIS A 130 3.45 20.61 0.86
CA HIS A 130 3.84 20.44 -0.53
C HIS A 130 5.36 20.32 -0.53
N GLU A 131 5.86 19.12 -0.25
CA GLU A 131 7.22 18.76 -0.58
C GLU A 131 7.30 18.79 -2.10
N GLY A 132 7.91 19.85 -2.65
CA GLY A 132 8.22 19.95 -4.07
C GLY A 132 8.85 18.68 -4.64
N PRO A 133 8.76 18.46 -5.96
CA PRO A 133 9.25 17.23 -6.61
C PRO A 133 10.72 16.95 -6.26
N PHE A 134 11.11 15.68 -6.26
CA PHE A 134 12.51 15.32 -6.04
C PHE A 134 13.30 15.25 -7.35
N THR A 135 14.57 15.59 -7.28
CA THR A 135 15.55 15.41 -8.36
C THR A 135 16.78 14.67 -7.87
N VAL A 136 17.61 14.22 -8.80
CA VAL A 136 18.87 13.52 -8.51
C VAL A 136 19.81 14.43 -7.73
N CYS A 137 20.33 13.92 -6.60
CA CYS A 137 21.31 14.66 -5.81
C CYS A 137 22.58 14.91 -6.64
N PRO A 138 22.99 16.18 -6.84
CA PRO A 138 24.12 16.51 -7.70
C PRO A 138 25.46 16.03 -7.13
N LYS A 139 25.57 15.90 -5.79
CA LYS A 139 26.81 15.49 -5.11
C LYS A 139 27.13 14.00 -5.20
N CYS A 140 26.10 13.15 -5.17
CA CYS A 140 26.29 11.69 -5.26
C CYS A 140 25.74 11.11 -6.56
N HIS A 141 25.28 11.96 -7.48
CA HIS A 141 24.73 11.58 -8.78
C HIS A 141 23.63 10.50 -8.69
N GLY A 142 22.84 10.51 -7.62
CA GLY A 142 21.72 9.57 -7.44
C GLY A 142 22.00 8.30 -6.65
N ASP A 143 23.27 8.03 -6.32
CA ASP A 143 23.68 6.80 -5.63
C ASP A 143 23.36 6.83 -4.12
N GLY A 144 23.22 8.01 -3.52
CA GLY A 144 23.09 8.18 -2.07
C GLY A 144 24.41 8.00 -1.32
N HIS A 145 25.46 7.53 -1.99
CA HIS A 145 26.78 7.33 -1.41
C HIS A 145 27.85 7.95 -2.30
N ILE A 146 28.97 8.34 -1.69
CA ILE A 146 30.15 8.84 -2.36
C ILE A 146 31.19 7.73 -2.33
N VAL A 147 31.64 7.34 -3.52
CA VAL A 147 32.66 6.31 -3.69
C VAL A 147 34.04 6.92 -3.50
N HIS A 148 34.79 6.45 -2.51
CA HIS A 148 36.19 6.79 -2.30
C HIS A 148 37.10 5.62 -2.66
N GLN A 149 38.35 5.95 -3.05
CA GLN A 149 39.39 4.94 -3.19
C GLN A 149 39.55 4.14 -1.90
N ALA A 150 39.67 2.81 -2.01
CA ALA A 150 39.96 1.97 -0.86
C ALA A 150 41.25 2.40 -0.16
N SER A 151 41.22 2.30 1.18
CA SER A 151 42.40 2.48 2.00
C SER A 151 43.51 1.48 1.64
N LYS A 152 44.77 1.84 1.91
CA LYS A 152 45.92 0.92 1.73
C LYS A 152 45.68 -0.43 2.43
N LYS A 153 45.05 -0.42 3.61
CA LYS A 153 44.70 -1.62 4.39
C LYS A 153 43.67 -2.51 3.68
N GLN A 154 42.63 -1.92 3.09
CA GLN A 154 41.62 -2.66 2.32
C GLN A 154 42.20 -3.26 1.03
N LYS A 155 43.02 -2.48 0.29
CA LYS A 155 43.74 -2.96 -0.89
C LYS A 155 44.67 -4.14 -0.56
N LEU A 156 45.39 -4.06 0.56
CA LEU A 156 46.28 -5.13 1.02
C LEU A 156 45.51 -6.40 1.44
N ARG A 157 44.36 -6.23 2.12
CA ARG A 157 43.49 -7.36 2.52
C ARG A 157 42.88 -8.06 1.31
N HIS A 158 42.43 -7.31 0.31
CA HIS A 158 41.92 -7.86 -0.96
C HIS A 158 43.02 -8.58 -1.75
N LYS A 159 44.23 -8.01 -1.80
CA LYS A 159 45.39 -8.68 -2.42
C LYS A 159 45.71 -10.01 -1.74
N ARG A 160 45.66 -10.07 -0.40
CA ARG A 160 45.87 -11.30 0.38
C ARG A 160 44.78 -12.36 0.16
N ALA A 161 43.52 -11.95 0.03
CA ALA A 161 42.42 -12.86 -0.27
C ALA A 161 42.60 -13.51 -1.66
N ARG A 162 42.93 -12.71 -2.68
CA ARG A 162 43.18 -13.21 -4.04
C ARG A 162 44.37 -14.17 -4.14
N THR A 163 45.41 -13.98 -3.32
CA THR A 163 46.57 -14.89 -3.30
C THR A 163 46.29 -16.22 -2.60
N ASN A 164 45.25 -16.31 -1.77
CA ASN A 164 44.90 -17.50 -1.01
C ASN A 164 43.89 -18.43 -1.74
N GLY A 165 43.57 -18.16 -3.01
CA GLY A 165 42.59 -18.96 -3.77
C GLY A 165 41.12 -18.68 -3.42
N ASP A 166 40.86 -17.81 -2.44
CA ASP A 166 39.53 -17.31 -2.10
C ASP A 166 39.15 -16.20 -3.10
N TYR A 167 38.30 -16.53 -4.08
CA TYR A 167 37.62 -15.63 -5.02
C TYR A 167 38.48 -15.01 -6.14
N THR A 168 38.32 -15.51 -7.37
CA THR A 168 39.03 -15.02 -8.56
C THR A 168 38.43 -13.75 -9.20
N ASP A 169 37.24 -13.29 -8.80
CA ASP A 169 36.53 -12.22 -9.53
C ASP A 169 35.94 -11.07 -8.68
N THR A 170 36.41 -10.88 -7.45
CA THR A 170 35.92 -9.75 -6.64
C THR A 170 36.48 -8.40 -7.13
N PRO A 171 35.61 -7.40 -7.39
CA PRO A 171 36.03 -6.04 -7.71
C PRO A 171 36.97 -5.46 -6.66
N ALA A 172 37.81 -4.51 -7.06
CA ALA A 172 38.66 -3.80 -6.11
C ALA A 172 37.81 -3.18 -4.98
N PRO A 173 38.22 -3.28 -3.72
CA PRO A 173 37.44 -2.75 -2.61
C PRO A 173 37.24 -1.25 -2.80
N GLN A 174 36.06 -0.75 -2.46
CA GLN A 174 35.73 0.66 -2.44
C GLN A 174 35.31 1.06 -1.02
N ARG A 175 35.54 2.32 -0.65
CA ARG A 175 35.01 2.88 0.60
C ARG A 175 33.81 3.75 0.25
N LEU A 176 32.62 3.31 0.67
CA LEU A 176 31.39 4.08 0.52
C LEU A 176 31.22 5.00 1.72
N GLU A 177 31.02 6.29 1.47
CA GLU A 177 30.61 7.27 2.48
C GLU A 177 29.17 7.70 2.21
N THR A 178 28.34 7.75 3.24
CA THR A 178 26.98 8.30 3.14
C THR A 178 27.01 9.73 2.60
N CYS A 179 26.24 10.00 1.54
CA CYS A 179 26.07 11.35 1.06
C CYS A 179 25.22 12.14 2.07
N ARG A 180 25.86 13.10 2.75
CA ARG A 180 25.20 13.93 3.78
C ARG A 180 24.20 14.93 3.20
N GLU A 181 24.30 15.25 1.92
CA GLU A 181 23.42 16.22 1.27
C GLU A 181 22.02 15.66 1.03
N CYS A 182 21.93 14.38 0.70
CA CYS A 182 20.66 13.68 0.49
C CYS A 182 20.33 12.66 1.58
N ASP A 183 21.12 12.60 2.65
CA ASP A 183 21.02 11.59 3.72
C ASP A 183 20.86 10.15 3.20
N SER A 184 21.71 9.76 2.24
CA SER A 184 21.64 8.47 1.54
C SER A 184 20.43 8.21 0.63
N SER A 185 19.52 9.17 0.45
CA SER A 185 18.36 8.97 -0.44
C SER A 185 18.74 9.00 -1.93
N GLY A 186 19.88 9.61 -2.27
CA GLY A 186 20.27 9.88 -3.65
C GLY A 186 19.43 10.97 -4.32
N LEU A 187 18.45 11.54 -3.63
CA LEU A 187 17.52 12.54 -4.14
C LEU A 187 17.55 13.78 -3.25
N VAL A 188 17.31 14.95 -3.84
CA VAL A 188 17.11 16.21 -3.12
C VAL A 188 15.80 16.83 -3.57
N GLN A 189 15.19 17.60 -2.68
CA GLN A 189 13.97 18.34 -3.01
C GLN A 189 14.27 19.39 -4.09
N SER A 190 13.32 19.61 -4.99
CA SER A 190 13.41 20.55 -6.11
C SER A 190 12.12 21.35 -6.23
N ASP A 191 12.22 22.52 -6.87
CA ASP A 191 11.07 23.39 -7.14
C ASP A 191 10.26 22.89 -8.34
N THR A 192 10.90 22.17 -9.26
CA THR A 192 10.29 21.68 -10.50
C THR A 192 10.71 20.24 -10.81
N ASP A 193 9.88 19.54 -11.56
CA ASP A 193 10.22 18.20 -12.05
C ASP A 193 11.46 18.26 -12.95
N PRO A 194 12.38 17.27 -12.84
CA PRO A 194 13.49 17.19 -13.77
C PRO A 194 12.96 17.01 -15.21
N PRO A 195 13.54 17.69 -16.21
CA PRO A 195 13.11 17.55 -17.59
C PRO A 195 13.29 16.10 -18.07
N VAL A 196 12.38 15.65 -18.94
CA VAL A 196 12.47 14.32 -19.54
C VAL A 196 13.73 14.24 -20.41
N ASP A 197 14.60 13.31 -20.08
CA ASP A 197 15.83 13.03 -20.80
C ASP A 197 15.60 11.97 -21.88
N THR A 198 15.54 12.42 -23.12
CA THR A 198 15.34 11.55 -24.30
C THR A 198 16.60 10.76 -24.68
N THR A 199 17.73 10.99 -24.00
CA THR A 199 18.96 10.22 -24.16
C THR A 199 19.01 8.97 -23.27
N LEU A 200 17.98 8.75 -22.44
CA LEU A 200 17.78 7.56 -21.61
C LEU A 200 16.72 6.62 -22.22
N PRO A 201 16.71 5.32 -21.88
CA PRO A 201 15.75 4.37 -22.42
C PRO A 201 14.30 4.68 -22.01
N GLU A 202 13.36 4.44 -22.93
CA GLU A 202 11.93 4.47 -22.66
C GLU A 202 11.47 3.16 -22.00
N ILE A 203 10.82 3.27 -20.84
CA ILE A 203 10.41 2.12 -20.01
C ILE A 203 8.90 1.90 -20.09
N ALA A 204 8.48 0.72 -20.55
CA ALA A 204 7.11 0.23 -20.40
C ALA A 204 6.98 -0.58 -19.10
N VAL A 205 6.21 -0.07 -18.15
CA VAL A 205 5.92 -0.75 -16.89
C VAL A 205 4.54 -1.40 -17.00
N VAL A 206 4.48 -2.73 -16.91
CA VAL A 206 3.22 -3.49 -17.02
C VAL A 206 2.70 -3.79 -15.62
N GLY A 207 1.66 -3.08 -15.20
CA GLY A 207 1.02 -3.18 -13.89
C GLY A 207 1.16 -1.90 -13.04
N GLY A 208 0.04 -1.32 -12.62
CA GLY A 208 -0.10 -0.13 -11.77
C GLY A 208 -0.32 -0.46 -10.29
N GLY A 209 0.29 -1.55 -9.82
CA GLY A 209 0.37 -1.90 -8.40
C GLY A 209 1.44 -1.12 -7.65
N LEU A 210 1.81 -1.56 -6.44
CA LEU A 210 2.84 -0.91 -5.63
C LEU A 210 4.19 -0.83 -6.35
N ALA A 211 4.65 -1.93 -6.96
CA ALA A 211 5.91 -1.98 -7.69
C ALA A 211 5.92 -1.02 -8.88
N GLY A 212 4.86 -1.02 -9.69
CA GLY A 212 4.80 -0.19 -10.89
C GLY A 212 4.66 1.30 -10.61
N LEU A 213 3.89 1.69 -9.60
CA LEU A 213 3.80 3.10 -9.20
C LEU A 213 5.09 3.58 -8.50
N ALA A 214 5.78 2.72 -7.77
CA ALA A 214 7.09 3.03 -7.23
C ALA A 214 8.14 3.21 -8.33
N LEU A 215 8.09 2.40 -9.39
CA LEU A 215 8.92 2.56 -10.58
C LEU A 215 8.62 3.90 -11.26
N ALA A 216 7.35 4.22 -11.48
CA ALA A 216 6.93 5.50 -12.07
C ALA A 216 7.46 6.71 -11.27
N ALA A 217 7.32 6.68 -9.94
CA ALA A 217 7.89 7.70 -9.07
C ALA A 217 9.42 7.77 -9.20
N ALA A 218 10.12 6.63 -9.15
CA ALA A 218 11.58 6.60 -9.28
C ALA A 218 12.08 7.13 -10.64
N CYS A 219 11.36 6.83 -11.73
CA CYS A 219 11.62 7.33 -13.09
C CYS A 219 11.38 8.84 -13.19
N ARG A 220 10.25 9.33 -12.65
CA ARG A 220 9.92 10.77 -12.60
C ARG A 220 11.03 11.57 -11.92
N HIS A 221 11.48 11.14 -10.75
CA HIS A 221 12.55 11.82 -10.01
C HIS A 221 13.92 11.82 -10.72
N ARG A 222 14.06 11.09 -11.84
CA ARG A 222 15.27 11.00 -12.66
C ARG A 222 15.09 11.54 -14.08
N GLY A 223 13.92 12.10 -14.40
CA GLY A 223 13.60 12.57 -15.75
C GLY A 223 13.57 11.43 -16.79
N MET A 224 13.36 10.18 -16.37
CA MET A 224 13.33 9.05 -17.29
C MET A 224 11.95 8.92 -17.94
N LYS A 225 11.91 8.66 -19.26
CA LYS A 225 10.65 8.42 -19.97
C LYS A 225 10.08 7.07 -19.57
N TYR A 226 8.84 7.05 -19.12
CA TYR A 226 8.12 5.84 -18.75
C TYR A 226 6.65 5.92 -19.13
N THR A 227 6.01 4.77 -19.28
CA THR A 227 4.54 4.63 -19.29
C THR A 227 4.16 3.42 -18.44
N VAL A 228 3.21 3.60 -17.51
CA VAL A 228 2.61 2.48 -16.76
C VAL A 228 1.33 2.02 -17.48
N TYR A 229 1.23 0.74 -17.79
CA TYR A 229 0.03 0.13 -18.37
C TYR A 229 -0.67 -0.71 -17.30
N GLU A 230 -1.89 -0.32 -16.92
CA GLU A 230 -2.68 -1.01 -15.89
C GLU A 230 -4.00 -1.49 -16.49
N ARG A 231 -4.38 -2.73 -16.19
CA ARG A 231 -5.60 -3.36 -16.70
C ARG A 231 -6.87 -2.87 -15.99
N ASP A 232 -6.74 -2.35 -14.78
CA ASP A 232 -7.85 -1.70 -14.09
C ASP A 232 -8.27 -0.43 -14.87
N LEU A 233 -9.57 -0.14 -14.90
CA LEU A 233 -10.19 1.00 -15.58
C LEU A 233 -9.72 2.35 -15.01
N ASP A 234 -9.47 2.38 -13.71
CA ASP A 234 -8.99 3.55 -12.99
C ASP A 234 -8.31 3.13 -11.67
N PHE A 235 -7.81 4.13 -10.94
CA PHE A 235 -7.14 3.93 -9.66
C PHE A 235 -8.05 3.31 -8.57
N HIS A 236 -9.35 3.61 -8.59
CA HIS A 236 -10.31 3.29 -7.53
C HIS A 236 -10.98 1.93 -7.68
N GLN A 237 -10.88 1.26 -8.84
CA GLN A 237 -11.53 -0.03 -9.10
C GLN A 237 -11.23 -1.12 -8.02
N ARG A 238 -10.08 -1.04 -7.34
CA ARG A 238 -9.69 -1.99 -6.27
C ARG A 238 -9.60 -1.35 -4.88
N SER A 239 -10.56 -0.52 -4.48
CA SER A 239 -10.58 0.15 -3.17
C SER A 239 -10.59 -0.82 -1.99
N GLN A 240 -9.40 -1.25 -1.56
CA GLN A 240 -9.19 -2.09 -0.37
C GLN A 240 -8.64 -1.24 0.78
N GLY A 241 -9.55 -0.68 1.57
CA GLY A 241 -9.25 0.11 2.76
C GLY A 241 -9.31 1.62 2.54
N LEU A 242 -9.90 2.32 3.50
CA LEU A 242 -10.00 3.78 3.55
C LEU A 242 -8.82 4.38 4.30
N ASP A 243 -8.66 5.68 4.08
CA ASP A 243 -7.63 6.59 4.56
C ASP A 243 -6.99 6.25 5.93
N SER A 244 -5.66 6.17 5.95
CA SER A 244 -4.87 6.08 7.18
C SER A 244 -3.48 6.67 6.94
N ASP A 245 -3.16 7.72 7.69
CA ASP A 245 -1.78 8.10 7.97
C ASP A 245 -1.20 6.95 8.81
N GLY A 246 -0.40 6.09 8.18
CA GLY A 246 -0.09 4.75 8.68
C GLY A 246 0.15 4.65 10.19
N ILE A 247 -0.36 3.59 10.80
CA ILE A 247 -0.39 3.41 12.25
C ILE A 247 0.87 2.73 12.74
N MET A 248 1.33 3.19 13.90
CA MET A 248 2.45 2.58 14.60
C MET A 248 1.97 1.69 15.72
N SER A 249 2.41 0.43 15.72
CA SER A 249 2.20 -0.49 16.84
C SER A 249 3.32 -0.36 17.88
N THR A 250 2.96 -0.22 19.15
CA THR A 250 3.92 -0.03 20.26
C THR A 250 4.00 -1.24 21.19
N LYS A 251 3.04 -2.18 21.10
CA LYS A 251 2.95 -3.42 21.89
C LYS A 251 2.48 -4.59 21.02
N HIS A 252 3.05 -5.77 21.25
CA HIS A 252 2.69 -7.02 20.60
C HIS A 252 2.49 -8.11 21.65
N VAL A 253 1.36 -8.81 21.58
CA VAL A 253 1.00 -9.87 22.53
C VAL A 253 0.62 -11.15 21.78
N VAL A 254 0.96 -12.30 22.35
CA VAL A 254 0.55 -13.61 21.84
C VAL A 254 -0.22 -14.35 22.93
N HIS A 255 -1.39 -14.85 22.57
CA HIS A 255 -2.26 -15.60 23.46
C HIS A 255 -2.47 -17.04 22.99
N GLU A 256 -2.75 -17.92 23.94
CA GLU A 256 -3.50 -19.16 23.71
C GLU A 256 -5.01 -18.84 23.56
N PRO A 257 -5.83 -19.80 23.06
CA PRO A 257 -7.25 -19.57 22.84
C PRO A 257 -8.03 -19.13 24.09
N ASP A 258 -7.60 -19.53 25.28
CA ASP A 258 -8.22 -19.14 26.56
C ASP A 258 -7.81 -17.74 27.05
N GLY A 259 -6.89 -17.07 26.35
CA GLY A 259 -6.37 -15.74 26.70
C GLY A 259 -5.09 -15.77 27.52
N ALA A 260 -4.51 -16.94 27.82
CA ALA A 260 -3.22 -17.02 28.49
C ALA A 260 -2.11 -16.41 27.62
N ILE A 261 -1.35 -15.46 28.17
CA ILE A 261 -0.25 -14.80 27.44
C ILE A 261 0.95 -15.75 27.36
N VAL A 262 1.38 -16.06 26.14
CA VAL A 262 2.57 -16.89 25.86
C VAL A 262 3.76 -16.07 25.39
N GLY A 263 3.59 -14.78 25.06
CA GLY A 263 4.70 -13.90 24.72
C GLY A 263 4.30 -12.44 24.57
N GLU A 264 5.19 -11.53 24.98
CA GLU A 264 5.00 -10.07 24.86
C GLU A 264 6.32 -9.36 24.50
N TRP A 265 6.23 -8.46 23.51
CA TRP A 265 7.33 -7.58 23.10
C TRP A 265 6.81 -6.21 22.61
N GLY A 266 7.69 -5.21 22.58
CA GLY A 266 7.34 -3.84 22.19
C GLY A 266 7.96 -2.80 23.11
N LEU A 267 7.70 -1.52 22.82
CA LEU A 267 8.21 -0.39 23.59
C LEU A 267 7.56 -0.30 24.97
N ARG A 268 6.29 -0.68 25.08
CA ARG A 268 5.49 -0.65 26.32
C ARG A 268 5.67 -1.89 27.21
N LYS A 269 6.82 -2.55 27.17
CA LYS A 269 7.10 -3.70 28.04
C LYS A 269 7.48 -3.23 29.46
N TRP A 270 6.68 -3.60 30.45
CA TRP A 270 6.90 -3.45 31.91
C TRP A 270 7.66 -2.17 32.33
N GLY A 271 6.92 -1.09 32.61
CA GLY A 271 7.40 0.03 33.43
C GLY A 271 8.62 0.80 32.90
N ARG A 272 9.04 0.63 31.65
CA ARG A 272 10.08 1.48 31.06
C ARG A 272 9.54 2.91 30.93
N SER A 273 10.17 3.83 31.64
CA SER A 273 9.80 5.25 31.70
C SER A 273 9.69 5.88 30.32
N GLU A 274 8.83 6.90 30.20
CA GLU A 274 8.60 7.75 29.02
C GLU A 274 9.87 8.38 28.42
N ARG A 275 11.05 8.15 29.01
CA ARG A 275 12.37 8.64 28.57
C ARG A 275 13.14 7.69 27.63
N ALA A 276 12.59 6.54 27.24
CA ALA A 276 13.26 5.68 26.26
C ALA A 276 13.37 6.40 24.90
N LYS A 277 14.60 6.53 24.35
CA LYS A 277 14.83 7.14 23.02
C LYS A 277 13.94 6.46 21.99
N LYS A 278 13.16 7.24 21.23
CA LYS A 278 12.36 6.73 20.10
C LYS A 278 13.27 5.88 19.21
N PRO A 279 12.87 4.65 18.85
CA PRO A 279 13.71 3.79 18.00
C PRO A 279 13.95 4.48 16.65
N LYS A 280 15.21 4.42 16.17
CA LYS A 280 15.63 5.02 14.89
C LYS A 280 14.92 4.44 13.67
N ARG A 281 14.28 3.28 13.80
CA ARG A 281 13.53 2.58 12.75
C ARG A 281 12.22 2.10 13.34
N GLN A 282 11.13 2.36 12.63
CA GLN A 282 9.77 2.05 13.05
C GLN A 282 9.06 1.33 11.91
N ASN A 283 8.24 0.34 12.25
CA ASN A 283 7.36 -0.29 11.29
C ASN A 283 6.10 0.56 11.20
N ILE A 284 5.70 0.90 9.97
CA ILE A 284 4.47 1.62 9.69
C ILE A 284 3.50 0.61 9.09
N HIS A 285 2.32 0.52 9.69
CA HIS A 285 1.21 -0.23 9.16
C HIS A 285 0.35 0.70 8.33
N ILE A 286 0.32 0.49 7.02
CA ILE A 286 -0.44 1.33 6.11
C ILE A 286 -1.35 0.47 5.25
N ALA A 287 -2.59 0.92 5.06
CA ALA A 287 -3.50 0.28 4.12
C ALA A 287 -2.87 0.25 2.72
N ARG A 288 -3.00 -0.89 2.03
CA ARG A 288 -2.42 -1.06 0.68
C ARG A 288 -2.86 0.05 -0.26
N GLN A 289 -4.13 0.42 -0.22
CA GLN A 289 -4.68 1.48 -1.07
C GLN A 289 -4.09 2.87 -0.71
N SER A 290 -3.91 3.18 0.57
CA SER A 290 -3.25 4.41 1.01
C SER A 290 -1.79 4.48 0.55
N LEU A 291 -1.02 3.40 0.69
CA LEU A 291 0.35 3.36 0.16
C LEU A 291 0.38 3.52 -1.36
N ARG A 292 -0.53 2.83 -2.06
CA ARG A 292 -0.68 2.95 -3.53
C ARG A 292 -1.01 4.39 -3.93
N TRP A 293 -1.82 5.10 -3.14
CA TRP A 293 -2.16 6.50 -3.36
C TRP A 293 -0.96 7.43 -3.18
N GLN A 294 -0.17 7.24 -2.12
CA GLN A 294 1.05 8.03 -1.93
C GLN A 294 2.05 7.82 -3.08
N LEU A 295 2.19 6.59 -3.57
CA LEU A 295 3.03 6.30 -4.74
C LEU A 295 2.46 6.91 -6.03
N TYR A 296 1.15 6.89 -6.22
CA TYR A 296 0.49 7.56 -7.35
C TYR A 296 0.77 9.07 -7.33
N LYS A 297 0.61 9.73 -6.18
CA LYS A 297 0.98 11.16 -6.02
C LYS A 297 2.46 11.41 -6.30
N ALA A 298 3.34 10.58 -5.74
CA ALA A 298 4.78 10.68 -6.00
C ALA A 298 5.13 10.52 -7.49
N ALA A 299 4.38 9.68 -8.22
CA ALA A 299 4.53 9.49 -9.66
C ALA A 299 4.02 10.66 -10.52
N GLY A 300 3.29 11.63 -9.96
CA GLY A 300 2.69 12.74 -10.70
C GLY A 300 1.19 12.91 -10.46
N GLY A 301 0.56 11.96 -9.78
CA GLY A 301 -0.89 11.89 -9.70
C GLY A 301 -1.48 11.94 -11.11
N ARG A 302 -2.31 12.95 -11.38
CA ARG A 302 -2.94 13.17 -12.69
C ARG A 302 -1.97 13.47 -13.83
N THR A 303 -0.75 13.94 -13.54
CA THR A 303 0.26 14.21 -14.57
C THR A 303 1.18 13.01 -14.81
N ALA A 304 1.04 11.94 -14.04
CA ALA A 304 1.79 10.70 -14.25
C ALA A 304 1.38 10.05 -15.57
N ASN A 305 2.35 9.52 -16.31
CA ASN A 305 2.07 8.82 -17.56
C ASN A 305 1.59 7.38 -17.28
N ILE A 306 0.28 7.25 -17.06
CA ILE A 306 -0.40 5.99 -16.75
C ILE A 306 -1.55 5.77 -17.73
N ALA A 307 -1.46 4.65 -18.44
CA ALA A 307 -2.48 4.13 -19.34
C ALA A 307 -3.33 3.09 -18.59
N TRP A 308 -4.47 3.52 -18.05
CA TRP A 308 -5.49 2.66 -17.45
C TRP A 308 -6.28 1.88 -18.51
N ASN A 309 -6.96 0.80 -18.15
CA ASN A 309 -7.66 -0.11 -19.05
C ASN A 309 -6.76 -0.76 -20.13
N HIS A 310 -5.46 -0.93 -19.86
CA HIS A 310 -4.50 -1.55 -20.76
C HIS A 310 -4.08 -2.92 -20.22
N ARG A 311 -4.72 -3.98 -20.71
CA ARG A 311 -4.35 -5.36 -20.37
C ARG A 311 -3.34 -5.89 -21.38
N LEU A 312 -2.11 -6.18 -20.93
CA LEU A 312 -1.10 -6.78 -21.81
C LEU A 312 -1.58 -8.14 -22.35
N LEU A 313 -1.48 -8.31 -23.66
CA LEU A 313 -1.71 -9.58 -24.35
C LEU A 313 -0.39 -10.27 -24.69
N GLN A 314 0.53 -9.54 -25.30
CA GLN A 314 1.82 -10.05 -25.74
C GLN A 314 2.81 -8.91 -26.00
N TYR A 315 4.09 -9.25 -26.10
CA TYR A 315 5.12 -8.37 -26.64
C TYR A 315 6.05 -9.15 -27.57
N LYS A 316 6.71 -8.43 -28.47
CA LYS A 316 7.71 -9.00 -29.37
C LYS A 316 8.83 -7.98 -29.63
N GLN A 317 10.01 -8.48 -29.95
CA GLN A 317 11.11 -7.63 -30.40
C GLN A 317 10.71 -6.97 -31.73
N ARG A 318 11.08 -5.70 -31.91
CA ARG A 318 10.86 -5.00 -33.18
C ARG A 318 11.82 -5.53 -34.24
N VAL A 319 11.33 -5.67 -35.47
CA VAL A 319 12.12 -6.19 -36.60
C VAL A 319 13.05 -5.12 -37.18
N ASP A 320 12.57 -3.88 -37.25
CA ASP A 320 13.26 -2.78 -37.96
C ASP A 320 13.97 -1.77 -37.04
N ALA A 321 13.95 -1.98 -35.72
CA ALA A 321 14.51 -1.07 -34.73
C ALA A 321 14.85 -1.83 -33.43
N PRO A 322 15.78 -1.35 -32.58
CA PRO A 322 16.01 -1.92 -31.24
C PRO A 322 14.75 -1.84 -30.37
N GLY A 323 14.64 -2.59 -29.28
CA GLY A 323 13.50 -2.51 -28.36
C GLY A 323 12.27 -3.32 -28.79
N TRP A 324 11.11 -3.01 -28.19
CA TRP A 324 9.96 -3.89 -28.13
C TRP A 324 8.67 -3.22 -28.62
N GLU A 325 7.78 -4.05 -29.17
CA GLU A 325 6.38 -3.72 -29.40
C GLU A 325 5.51 -4.52 -28.42
N LEU A 326 4.64 -3.83 -27.68
CA LEU A 326 3.70 -4.40 -26.73
C LEU A 326 2.28 -4.23 -27.27
N LYS A 327 1.46 -5.28 -27.22
CA LYS A 327 0.05 -5.24 -27.60
C LYS A 327 -0.84 -5.38 -26.37
N PHE A 328 -1.79 -4.46 -26.24
CA PHE A 328 -2.73 -4.39 -25.12
C PHE A 328 -4.15 -4.52 -25.64
N GLN A 329 -4.99 -5.23 -24.89
CA GLN A 329 -6.43 -5.11 -24.99
C GLN A 329 -6.87 -3.84 -24.26
N VAL A 330 -7.61 -2.99 -24.96
CA VAL A 330 -8.25 -1.78 -24.43
C VAL A 330 -9.68 -1.78 -24.95
N ASP A 331 -10.64 -1.95 -24.06
CA ASP A 331 -12.04 -2.25 -24.42
C ASP A 331 -12.10 -3.44 -25.41
N ASP A 332 -12.67 -3.24 -26.59
CA ASP A 332 -12.76 -4.24 -27.67
C ASP A 332 -11.65 -4.11 -28.73
N GLN A 333 -10.64 -3.27 -28.49
CA GLN A 333 -9.56 -2.98 -29.44
C GLN A 333 -8.19 -3.48 -28.96
N ILE A 334 -7.32 -3.76 -29.92
CA ILE A 334 -5.91 -4.07 -29.67
C ILE A 334 -5.07 -2.85 -30.04
N ILE A 335 -4.41 -2.27 -29.04
CA ILE A 335 -3.52 -1.10 -29.20
C ILE A 335 -2.07 -1.55 -29.05
N ALA A 336 -1.18 -1.00 -29.88
CA ALA A 336 0.25 -1.30 -29.85
C ALA A 336 1.07 -0.09 -29.35
N HIS A 337 2.03 -0.36 -28.47
CA HIS A 337 2.99 0.62 -27.96
C HIS A 337 4.42 0.13 -28.14
N LYS A 338 5.38 1.06 -28.04
CA LYS A 338 6.81 0.80 -28.22
C LYS A 338 7.57 1.23 -26.99
N ALA A 339 8.60 0.49 -26.62
CA ALA A 339 9.50 0.83 -25.53
C ALA A 339 10.87 0.16 -25.73
N ASP A 340 11.88 0.67 -25.04
CA ASP A 340 13.22 0.10 -25.08
C ASP A 340 13.39 -1.01 -24.04
N LEU A 341 12.73 -0.87 -22.88
CA LEU A 341 12.71 -1.82 -21.78
C LEU A 341 11.27 -2.15 -21.37
N ILE A 342 10.99 -3.43 -21.15
CA ILE A 342 9.74 -3.90 -20.53
C ILE A 342 10.02 -4.31 -19.09
N VAL A 343 9.22 -3.82 -18.14
CA VAL A 343 9.27 -4.23 -16.74
C VAL A 343 7.94 -4.83 -16.33
N GLY A 344 7.93 -6.14 -16.04
CA GLY A 344 6.77 -6.83 -15.49
C GLY A 344 6.58 -6.50 -14.01
N ALA A 345 5.53 -5.75 -13.71
CA ALA A 345 5.08 -5.37 -12.36
C ALA A 345 3.60 -5.79 -12.12
N ASP A 346 3.14 -6.79 -12.88
CA ASP A 346 1.74 -7.24 -13.04
C ASP A 346 1.36 -8.39 -12.09
N GLY A 347 2.20 -8.63 -11.09
CA GLY A 347 1.88 -9.40 -9.90
C GLY A 347 2.03 -10.93 -10.04
N LEU A 348 1.47 -11.66 -9.07
CA LEU A 348 1.62 -13.11 -8.93
C LEU A 348 1.30 -13.91 -10.21
N ARG A 349 0.36 -13.43 -11.04
CA ARG A 349 -0.05 -14.06 -12.31
C ARG A 349 0.43 -13.27 -13.53
N SER A 350 1.67 -12.78 -13.46
CA SER A 350 2.32 -11.97 -14.48
C SER A 350 2.25 -12.58 -15.89
N GLN A 351 1.73 -11.80 -16.83
CA GLN A 351 1.77 -12.09 -18.26
C GLN A 351 3.18 -11.86 -18.82
N VAL A 352 3.92 -10.89 -18.28
CA VAL A 352 5.31 -10.63 -18.69
C VAL A 352 6.19 -11.84 -18.37
N ARG A 353 6.13 -12.34 -17.13
CA ARG A 353 6.85 -13.55 -16.71
C ARG A 353 6.45 -14.76 -17.54
N ARG A 354 5.15 -14.97 -17.77
CA ARG A 354 4.66 -16.09 -18.58
C ARG A 354 5.24 -16.07 -19.99
N SER A 355 5.32 -14.89 -20.61
CA SER A 355 5.85 -14.76 -21.97
C SER A 355 7.38 -14.88 -22.00
N LEU A 356 8.05 -14.44 -20.94
CA LEU A 356 9.51 -14.47 -20.82
C LEU A 356 10.04 -15.88 -20.53
N ILE A 357 9.43 -16.57 -19.55
CA ILE A 357 9.98 -17.82 -18.98
C ILE A 357 9.10 -19.03 -19.32
N GLY A 358 7.78 -18.84 -19.42
CA GLY A 358 6.81 -19.93 -19.49
C GLY A 358 6.27 -20.34 -18.11
N GLU A 359 5.01 -20.77 -18.07
CA GLU A 359 4.33 -21.15 -16.82
C GLU A 359 4.88 -22.46 -16.24
N ASP A 360 5.23 -23.43 -17.10
CA ASP A 360 5.67 -24.77 -16.69
C ASP A 360 7.03 -24.79 -15.98
N ARG A 361 7.91 -23.83 -16.29
CA ARG A 361 9.23 -23.69 -15.64
C ARG A 361 9.15 -23.05 -14.27
N THR A 362 8.09 -22.29 -14.00
CA THR A 362 7.96 -21.49 -12.77
C THR A 362 6.56 -21.58 -12.16
N PRO A 363 5.93 -22.76 -12.00
CA PRO A 363 4.52 -22.88 -11.68
C PRO A 363 4.15 -22.26 -10.32
N LEU A 364 2.87 -21.93 -10.14
CA LEU A 364 2.35 -21.58 -8.82
C LEU A 364 2.53 -22.76 -7.86
N ARG A 365 3.04 -22.47 -6.67
CA ARG A 365 3.16 -23.45 -5.60
C ARG A 365 2.22 -23.08 -4.47
N PHE A 366 1.26 -23.95 -4.20
CA PHE A 366 0.38 -23.82 -3.04
C PHE A 366 1.16 -24.07 -1.75
N LEU A 367 0.89 -23.28 -0.71
CA LEU A 367 1.59 -23.35 0.58
C LEU A 367 0.74 -23.99 1.68
N ASP A 368 -0.12 -24.94 1.30
CA ASP A 368 -0.91 -25.82 2.18
C ASP A 368 -1.82 -25.09 3.19
N CYS A 369 -2.16 -23.83 2.92
CA CYS A 369 -3.00 -23.03 3.80
C CYS A 369 -3.85 -22.00 3.06
N ILE A 370 -4.92 -21.59 3.73
CA ILE A 370 -5.77 -20.48 3.33
C ILE A 370 -5.56 -19.31 4.29
N VAL A 371 -5.72 -18.09 3.77
CA VAL A 371 -5.82 -16.87 4.57
C VAL A 371 -7.21 -16.25 4.39
N ILE A 372 -7.82 -15.81 5.50
CA ILE A 372 -9.03 -15.01 5.55
C ILE A 372 -8.67 -13.68 6.21
N LEU A 373 -9.05 -12.57 5.60
CA LEU A 373 -8.84 -11.22 6.12
C LEU A 373 -10.18 -10.55 6.39
N GLY A 374 -10.21 -9.68 7.38
CA GLY A 374 -11.32 -8.76 7.60
C GLY A 374 -10.90 -7.44 8.20
N ILE A 375 -11.69 -6.39 7.94
CA ILE A 375 -11.54 -5.08 8.57
C ILE A 375 -12.77 -4.84 9.44
N CYS A 376 -12.56 -4.70 10.73
CA CYS A 376 -13.60 -4.47 11.73
C CYS A 376 -13.57 -3.00 12.20
N PRO A 377 -14.61 -2.19 11.91
CA PRO A 377 -14.80 -0.89 12.54
C PRO A 377 -14.99 -1.06 14.06
N ILE A 378 -14.31 -0.22 14.86
CA ILE A 378 -14.39 -0.24 16.33
C ILE A 378 -15.81 0.05 16.80
N ALA A 379 -16.52 0.96 16.13
CA ALA A 379 -17.90 1.32 16.45
C ALA A 379 -18.88 0.14 16.38
N GLY A 380 -18.53 -0.92 15.65
CA GLY A 380 -19.34 -2.15 15.56
C GLY A 380 -19.12 -3.12 16.71
N ILE A 381 -18.09 -2.93 17.55
CA ILE A 381 -17.72 -3.86 18.62
C ILE A 381 -18.51 -3.50 19.89
N SER A 382 -19.46 -4.35 20.26
CA SER A 382 -20.19 -4.25 21.52
C SER A 382 -19.52 -5.12 22.57
N LEU A 383 -18.52 -4.60 23.27
CA LEU A 383 -18.05 -5.21 24.51
C LEU A 383 -19.07 -4.83 25.59
N GLU A 384 -19.72 -5.79 26.25
CA GLU A 384 -20.75 -5.58 27.29
C GLU A 384 -20.21 -4.78 28.51
N GLY A 385 -19.95 -3.48 28.34
CA GLY A 385 -19.39 -2.59 29.35
C GLY A 385 -17.90 -2.79 29.68
N GLN A 386 -17.19 -3.70 29.00
CA GLN A 386 -15.76 -3.94 29.24
C GLN A 386 -14.87 -3.18 28.24
N GLN A 387 -13.92 -2.39 28.74
CA GLN A 387 -12.81 -1.93 27.91
C GLN A 387 -11.79 -3.06 27.76
N SER A 388 -11.34 -3.32 26.53
CA SER A 388 -10.25 -4.27 26.27
C SER A 388 -8.94 -3.53 26.05
N ASP A 389 -7.91 -3.85 26.84
CA ASP A 389 -6.55 -3.33 26.65
C ASP A 389 -5.94 -3.74 25.30
N LEU A 390 -6.51 -4.73 24.62
CA LEU A 390 -6.09 -5.17 23.28
C LEU A 390 -6.63 -4.27 22.16
N LEU A 391 -7.63 -3.41 22.45
CA LEU A 391 -8.26 -2.51 21.47
C LEU A 391 -7.88 -1.03 21.69
N ASP A 392 -6.67 -0.76 22.20
CA ASP A 392 -6.17 0.58 22.55
C ASP A 392 -5.68 1.45 21.38
N GLY A 393 -5.71 0.93 20.16
CA GLY A 393 -5.29 1.60 18.92
C GLY A 393 -3.80 1.42 18.59
N GLU A 394 -3.04 0.78 19.47
CA GLU A 394 -1.58 0.64 19.34
C GLU A 394 -1.07 -0.79 19.60
N THR A 395 -1.94 -1.69 20.07
CA THR A 395 -1.63 -3.08 20.38
C THR A 395 -1.94 -3.98 19.20
N VAL A 396 -0.90 -4.70 18.76
CA VAL A 396 -1.03 -5.86 17.89
C VAL A 396 -1.15 -7.09 18.76
N PHE A 397 -2.06 -8.00 18.44
CA PHE A 397 -2.13 -9.26 19.15
C PHE A 397 -2.42 -10.42 18.21
N GLN A 398 -2.03 -11.61 18.62
CA GLN A 398 -2.31 -12.82 17.90
C GLN A 398 -2.69 -13.94 18.85
N THR A 399 -3.52 -14.84 18.36
CA THR A 399 -4.01 -16.01 19.10
C THR A 399 -3.83 -17.22 18.20
N ALA A 400 -3.31 -18.31 18.73
CA ALA A 400 -3.13 -19.55 17.99
C ALA A 400 -3.33 -20.78 18.87
N ASP A 401 -3.83 -21.86 18.27
CA ASP A 401 -4.05 -23.16 18.92
C ASP A 401 -3.09 -24.26 18.41
N GLY A 402 -2.04 -23.86 17.68
CA GLY A 402 -1.12 -24.76 17.00
C GLY A 402 -1.57 -25.22 15.61
N VAL A 403 -2.79 -24.90 15.17
CA VAL A 403 -3.29 -25.21 13.81
C VAL A 403 -3.87 -23.96 13.15
N THR A 404 -4.71 -23.23 13.86
CA THR A 404 -5.35 -21.99 13.45
C THR A 404 -4.61 -20.83 14.12
N ARG A 405 -4.40 -19.75 13.36
CA ARG A 405 -3.80 -18.52 13.87
C ARG A 405 -4.60 -17.32 13.43
N ILE A 406 -5.00 -16.46 14.37
CA ILE A 406 -5.49 -15.11 14.08
C ILE A 406 -4.44 -14.09 14.47
N TYR A 407 -4.21 -13.11 13.59
CA TYR A 407 -3.35 -11.96 13.82
C TYR A 407 -4.17 -10.70 13.64
N ILE A 408 -4.20 -9.83 14.65
CA ILE A 408 -5.05 -8.65 14.73
C ILE A 408 -4.18 -7.43 14.98
N MET A 409 -4.41 -6.37 14.21
CA MET A 409 -3.65 -5.13 14.28
C MET A 409 -4.54 -3.91 14.04
N PRO A 410 -4.20 -2.75 14.65
CA PRO A 410 -4.82 -1.49 14.28
C PRO A 410 -4.63 -1.23 12.77
N PHE A 411 -5.70 -0.83 12.10
CA PHE A 411 -5.72 -0.57 10.66
C PHE A 411 -5.94 0.90 10.34
N THR A 412 -6.94 1.50 10.99
CA THR A 412 -7.13 2.95 11.08
C THR A 412 -7.31 3.33 12.56
N THR A 413 -7.42 4.63 12.87
CA THR A 413 -7.75 5.09 14.23
C THR A 413 -9.12 4.58 14.71
N THR A 414 -9.94 4.07 13.80
CA THR A 414 -11.33 3.63 14.03
C THR A 414 -11.58 2.19 13.61
N ALA A 415 -10.56 1.42 13.20
CA ALA A 415 -10.73 0.05 12.72
C ALA A 415 -9.52 -0.84 12.98
N TYR A 416 -9.78 -2.15 13.14
CA TYR A 416 -8.77 -3.20 13.22
C TYR A 416 -8.82 -4.10 11.98
N MET A 417 -7.65 -4.52 11.51
CA MET A 417 -7.54 -5.58 10.53
C MET A 417 -7.21 -6.89 11.25
N TRP A 418 -7.87 -7.96 10.85
CA TRP A 418 -7.56 -9.31 11.30
C TRP A 418 -7.23 -10.20 10.11
N GLN A 419 -6.31 -11.13 10.33
CA GLN A 419 -5.89 -12.16 9.39
C GLN A 419 -5.94 -13.50 10.09
N LEU A 420 -6.86 -14.36 9.68
CA LEU A 420 -6.95 -15.75 10.09
C LEU A 420 -6.25 -16.63 9.06
N SER A 421 -5.44 -17.58 9.51
CA SER A 421 -4.83 -18.60 8.65
C SER A 421 -4.89 -19.98 9.30
N PHE A 422 -5.03 -21.00 8.45
CA PHE A 422 -5.05 -22.40 8.88
C PHE A 422 -4.74 -23.33 7.68
N PRO A 423 -4.21 -24.55 7.95
CA PRO A 423 -4.00 -25.56 6.93
C PRO A 423 -5.30 -25.99 6.25
N MET A 424 -5.26 -26.13 4.93
CA MET A 424 -6.40 -26.56 4.12
C MET A 424 -5.91 -27.10 2.78
N ALA A 425 -6.49 -28.21 2.30
CA ALA A 425 -6.18 -28.73 0.97
C ALA A 425 -6.57 -27.72 -0.12
N GLU A 426 -5.80 -27.67 -1.21
CA GLU A 426 -5.95 -26.62 -2.24
C GLU A 426 -7.37 -26.55 -2.82
N GLU A 427 -7.96 -27.69 -3.18
CA GLU A 427 -9.32 -27.76 -3.73
C GLU A 427 -10.37 -27.20 -2.75
N GLN A 428 -10.20 -27.48 -1.46
CA GLN A 428 -11.10 -26.98 -0.42
C GLN A 428 -10.90 -25.48 -0.20
N ALA A 429 -9.66 -24.98 -0.26
CA ALA A 429 -9.35 -23.57 -0.12
C ALA A 429 -9.92 -22.75 -1.29
N LEU A 430 -9.79 -23.28 -2.52
CA LEU A 430 -10.41 -22.71 -3.72
C LEU A 430 -11.94 -22.70 -3.59
N SER A 431 -12.55 -23.81 -3.18
CA SER A 431 -14.00 -23.93 -2.98
C SER A 431 -14.52 -22.95 -1.91
N LEU A 432 -13.79 -22.78 -0.80
CA LEU A 432 -14.17 -21.85 0.25
C LEU A 432 -14.06 -20.39 -0.21
N SER A 433 -12.95 -20.05 -0.88
CA SER A 433 -12.75 -18.71 -1.44
C SER A 433 -13.82 -18.34 -2.47
N SER A 434 -14.20 -19.27 -3.36
CA SER A 434 -15.23 -19.03 -4.39
C SER A 434 -16.64 -18.87 -3.84
N LYS A 435 -16.93 -19.38 -2.62
CA LYS A 435 -18.22 -19.18 -1.94
C LYS A 435 -18.40 -17.75 -1.40
N GLY A 436 -17.33 -16.95 -1.42
CA GLY A 436 -17.37 -15.52 -1.14
C GLY A 436 -17.37 -15.14 0.35
N PRO A 437 -17.50 -13.84 0.65
CA PRO A 437 -17.22 -13.28 1.97
C PRO A 437 -18.07 -13.84 3.11
N SER A 438 -19.35 -14.17 2.85
CA SER A 438 -20.25 -14.74 3.87
C SER A 438 -19.77 -16.11 4.35
N ALA A 439 -19.32 -16.99 3.44
CA ALA A 439 -18.80 -18.31 3.80
C ALA A 439 -17.47 -18.20 4.56
N LEU A 440 -16.60 -17.29 4.12
CA LEU A 440 -15.33 -16.99 4.78
C LEU A 440 -15.52 -16.48 6.21
N LYS A 441 -16.44 -15.53 6.42
CA LYS A 441 -16.78 -15.02 7.76
C LYS A 441 -17.33 -16.14 8.66
N LYS A 442 -18.24 -16.98 8.13
CA LYS A 442 -18.78 -18.14 8.88
C LYS A 442 -17.69 -19.12 9.30
N GLU A 443 -16.74 -19.43 8.41
CA GLU A 443 -15.62 -20.32 8.75
C GLU A 443 -14.70 -19.70 9.80
N ALA A 444 -14.43 -18.40 9.73
CA ALA A 444 -13.65 -17.70 10.75
C ALA A 444 -14.33 -17.74 12.13
N ILE A 445 -15.63 -17.45 12.18
CA ILE A 445 -16.43 -17.55 13.42
C ILE A 445 -16.41 -18.98 13.96
N ARG A 446 -16.68 -19.99 13.11
CA ARG A 446 -16.73 -21.41 13.52
C ARG A 446 -15.45 -21.84 14.24
N ARG A 447 -14.29 -21.36 13.79
CA ARG A 447 -12.98 -21.70 14.37
C ARG A 447 -12.66 -20.94 15.66
N CYS A 448 -13.08 -19.68 15.76
CA CYS A 448 -12.59 -18.78 16.80
C CYS A 448 -13.67 -18.32 17.79
N GLN A 449 -14.93 -18.75 17.66
CA GLN A 449 -16.04 -18.33 18.54
C GLN A 449 -15.81 -18.63 20.03
N SER A 450 -14.99 -19.64 20.35
CA SER A 450 -14.66 -20.01 21.73
C SER A 450 -13.33 -19.43 22.22
N TRP A 451 -12.71 -18.54 21.43
CA TRP A 451 -11.44 -17.91 21.82
C TRP A 451 -11.72 -16.69 22.71
N HIS A 452 -10.69 -16.26 23.44
CA HIS A 452 -10.78 -15.14 24.36
C HIS A 452 -11.26 -13.84 23.69
N THR A 453 -11.96 -13.01 24.47
CA THR A 453 -12.33 -11.65 24.09
C THR A 453 -11.06 -10.83 23.78
N PRO A 454 -11.06 -9.99 22.72
CA PRO A 454 -12.19 -9.62 21.87
C PRO A 454 -12.24 -10.37 20.52
N VAL A 455 -11.63 -11.57 20.40
CA VAL A 455 -11.57 -12.28 19.10
C VAL A 455 -12.97 -12.57 18.53
N PRO A 456 -13.90 -13.18 19.28
CA PRO A 456 -15.24 -13.44 18.75
C PRO A 456 -15.97 -12.14 18.36
N ASP A 457 -15.90 -11.11 19.21
CA ASP A 457 -16.57 -9.83 19.00
C ASP A 457 -16.12 -9.15 17.71
N ILE A 458 -14.80 -9.11 17.46
CA ILE A 458 -14.25 -8.61 16.20
C ILE A 458 -14.83 -9.38 15.00
N LEU A 459 -14.85 -10.71 15.07
CA LEU A 459 -15.32 -11.53 13.95
C LEU A 459 -16.82 -11.35 13.71
N TYR A 460 -17.65 -11.26 14.76
CA TYR A 460 -19.09 -11.02 14.62
C TYR A 460 -19.36 -9.61 14.06
N SER A 461 -18.66 -8.60 14.54
CA SER A 461 -18.84 -7.18 14.16
C SER A 461 -18.24 -6.81 12.81
N THR A 462 -17.36 -7.63 12.23
CA THR A 462 -16.76 -7.36 10.92
C THR A 462 -17.81 -7.37 9.81
N PRO A 463 -18.04 -6.29 9.06
CA PRO A 463 -18.98 -6.27 7.93
C PRO A 463 -18.59 -7.29 6.85
N ILE A 464 -19.58 -7.96 6.26
CA ILE A 464 -19.34 -9.08 5.32
C ILE A 464 -18.56 -8.60 4.09
N GLU A 465 -18.89 -7.41 3.59
CA GLU A 465 -18.25 -6.74 2.46
C GLU A 465 -16.77 -6.40 2.70
N LEU A 466 -16.34 -6.37 3.96
CA LEU A 466 -14.94 -6.16 4.35
C LEU A 466 -14.19 -7.46 4.64
N VAL A 467 -14.79 -8.62 4.34
CA VAL A 467 -14.15 -9.94 4.47
C VAL A 467 -13.68 -10.42 3.09
N SER A 468 -12.47 -10.96 3.04
CA SER A 468 -11.90 -11.60 1.85
C SER A 468 -11.05 -12.80 2.24
N GLY A 469 -10.72 -13.66 1.28
CA GLY A 469 -9.88 -14.82 1.57
C GLY A 469 -9.43 -15.54 0.32
N TYR A 470 -8.24 -16.13 0.39
CA TYR A 470 -7.57 -16.76 -0.75
C TYR A 470 -6.62 -17.88 -0.30
N PRO A 471 -6.44 -18.93 -1.14
CA PRO A 471 -5.38 -19.89 -0.95
C PRO A 471 -4.02 -19.21 -1.08
N VAL A 472 -3.07 -19.58 -0.24
CA VAL A 472 -1.75 -18.96 -0.22
C VAL A 472 -0.83 -19.65 -1.23
N TYR A 473 -0.22 -18.84 -2.10
CA TYR A 473 0.73 -19.30 -3.11
C TYR A 473 2.03 -18.53 -3.03
N ASP A 474 3.10 -19.17 -3.47
CA ASP A 474 4.31 -18.52 -3.95
C ASP A 474 4.75 -19.14 -5.28
N ARG A 475 6.01 -18.92 -5.67
CA ARG A 475 6.67 -19.58 -6.80
C ARG A 475 8.09 -19.97 -6.41
N ALA A 476 8.64 -20.92 -7.15
CA ALA A 476 10.08 -21.22 -7.06
C ALA A 476 10.91 -19.97 -7.36
N LEU A 477 12.11 -19.92 -6.77
CA LEU A 477 13.05 -18.83 -7.01
C LEU A 477 13.47 -18.80 -8.47
N LEU A 478 13.52 -17.59 -9.03
CA LEU A 478 14.11 -17.39 -10.34
C LEU A 478 15.63 -17.41 -10.26
N THR A 479 16.29 -17.86 -11.32
CA THR A 479 17.73 -17.83 -11.48
C THR A 479 18.11 -16.80 -12.55
N PRO A 480 19.35 -16.28 -12.56
CA PRO A 480 19.80 -15.35 -13.59
C PRO A 480 19.61 -15.89 -15.02
N GLU A 481 19.78 -17.19 -15.22
CA GLU A 481 19.64 -17.84 -16.53
C GLU A 481 18.21 -17.73 -17.08
N LEU A 482 17.20 -17.72 -16.19
CA LEU A 482 15.79 -17.57 -16.58
C LEU A 482 15.44 -16.16 -17.04
N LEU A 483 16.23 -15.14 -16.65
CA LEU A 483 16.00 -13.74 -17.02
C LEU A 483 16.90 -13.29 -18.18
N GLN A 484 18.01 -13.99 -18.43
CA GLN A 484 18.99 -13.65 -19.47
C GLN A 484 18.53 -13.91 -20.91
N GLU A 485 17.40 -14.60 -21.12
CA GLU A 485 16.91 -14.92 -22.47
C GLU A 485 16.55 -13.66 -23.27
N THR A 486 16.31 -12.51 -22.62
CA THR A 486 16.04 -11.23 -23.29
C THR A 486 16.63 -10.03 -22.54
N ALA A 487 17.71 -9.43 -23.05
CA ALA A 487 18.48 -8.34 -22.42
C ALA A 487 17.70 -7.09 -21.98
N SER A 488 16.47 -6.88 -22.47
CA SER A 488 15.66 -5.68 -22.20
C SER A 488 14.22 -6.01 -21.78
N VAL A 489 14.00 -7.15 -21.11
CA VAL A 489 12.74 -7.46 -20.40
C VAL A 489 13.10 -8.00 -19.02
N THR A 490 12.53 -7.42 -17.96
CA THR A 490 12.79 -7.86 -16.58
C THR A 490 11.52 -7.85 -15.73
N LEU A 491 11.62 -8.32 -14.48
CA LEU A 491 10.49 -8.51 -13.55
C LEU A 491 10.79 -7.86 -12.19
N VAL A 492 9.75 -7.35 -11.53
CA VAL A 492 9.83 -6.78 -10.17
C VAL A 492 8.66 -7.21 -9.30
N GLY A 493 8.81 -7.13 -7.97
CA GLY A 493 7.74 -7.47 -7.02
C GLY A 493 7.21 -8.89 -7.23
N ASP A 494 5.91 -9.09 -7.02
CA ASP A 494 5.26 -10.41 -7.13
C ASP A 494 5.30 -11.01 -8.55
N ALA A 495 5.65 -10.23 -9.58
CA ALA A 495 5.91 -10.78 -10.91
C ALA A 495 7.20 -11.60 -10.92
N CYS A 496 8.18 -11.25 -10.09
CA CYS A 496 9.46 -11.94 -9.94
C CYS A 496 9.48 -12.88 -8.73
N HIS A 497 9.24 -12.35 -7.53
CA HIS A 497 9.45 -13.05 -6.25
C HIS A 497 8.20 -13.02 -5.36
N PRO A 498 7.07 -13.60 -5.82
CA PRO A 498 5.87 -13.68 -5.00
C PRO A 498 6.15 -14.45 -3.71
N MET A 499 5.63 -13.95 -2.59
CA MET A 499 5.82 -14.54 -1.27
C MET A 499 4.54 -14.51 -0.43
N SER A 500 4.44 -15.42 0.53
CA SER A 500 3.30 -15.48 1.45
C SER A 500 3.18 -14.19 2.30
N PRO A 501 1.99 -13.88 2.85
CA PRO A 501 1.79 -12.65 3.62
C PRO A 501 2.40 -12.68 5.03
N PHE A 502 2.97 -13.81 5.47
CA PHE A 502 3.31 -14.05 6.88
C PHE A 502 4.52 -13.28 7.42
N LYS A 503 5.34 -12.66 6.56
CA LYS A 503 6.52 -11.87 6.96
C LYS A 503 6.40 -10.36 6.64
N GLY A 504 5.36 -9.94 5.92
CA GLY A 504 5.16 -8.53 5.55
C GLY A 504 6.31 -7.92 4.73
N GLN A 505 6.98 -8.71 3.89
CA GLN A 505 8.16 -8.26 3.13
C GLN A 505 7.89 -7.95 1.65
N GLY A 506 6.82 -8.49 1.04
CA GLY A 506 6.58 -8.36 -0.40
C GLY A 506 6.56 -6.91 -0.89
N ALA A 507 5.75 -6.05 -0.26
CA ALA A 507 5.69 -4.63 -0.60
C ALA A 507 7.04 -3.93 -0.43
N ASN A 508 7.78 -4.22 0.65
CA ASN A 508 9.09 -3.64 0.89
C ASN A 508 10.09 -4.04 -0.20
N GLN A 509 10.07 -5.30 -0.64
CA GLN A 509 10.94 -5.75 -1.74
C GLN A 509 10.55 -5.07 -3.04
N ALA A 510 9.26 -4.97 -3.36
CA ALA A 510 8.79 -4.26 -4.56
C ALA A 510 9.25 -2.79 -4.62
N LEU A 511 9.24 -2.07 -3.48
CA LEU A 511 9.74 -0.69 -3.40
C LEU A 511 11.26 -0.62 -3.60
N LEU A 512 12.00 -1.57 -3.02
CA LEU A 512 13.45 -1.67 -3.21
C LEU A 512 13.80 -1.99 -4.66
N ASP A 513 13.05 -2.90 -5.30
CA ASP A 513 13.27 -3.28 -6.70
C ASP A 513 13.12 -2.08 -7.61
N ALA A 514 12.03 -1.32 -7.43
CA ALA A 514 11.75 -0.13 -8.21
C ALA A 514 12.90 0.87 -8.14
N LEU A 515 13.39 1.14 -6.93
CA LEU A 515 14.49 2.06 -6.71
C LEU A 515 15.82 1.53 -7.28
N ALA A 516 16.12 0.25 -7.05
CA ALA A 516 17.36 -0.38 -7.49
C ALA A 516 17.46 -0.44 -9.02
N LEU A 517 16.39 -0.87 -9.71
CA LEU A 517 16.36 -0.94 -11.17
C LEU A 517 16.57 0.44 -11.80
N VAL A 518 15.78 1.44 -11.39
CA VAL A 518 15.86 2.78 -12.00
C VAL A 518 17.20 3.46 -11.67
N ARG A 519 17.74 3.27 -10.46
CA ARG A 519 19.10 3.75 -10.13
C ARG A 519 20.15 3.10 -11.02
N SER A 520 20.08 1.79 -11.22
CA SER A 520 21.02 1.06 -12.07
C SER A 520 20.98 1.59 -13.51
N ILE A 521 19.77 1.72 -14.10
CA ILE A 521 19.61 2.24 -15.45
C ILE A 521 20.14 3.67 -15.55
N TYR A 522 19.77 4.55 -14.62
CA TYR A 522 20.25 5.93 -14.63
C TYR A 522 21.78 6.00 -14.56
N LYS A 523 22.40 5.23 -13.66
CA LYS A 523 23.86 5.21 -13.48
C LYS A 523 24.61 4.76 -14.73
N HIS A 524 24.12 3.74 -15.42
CA HIS A 524 24.82 3.14 -16.57
C HIS A 524 24.46 3.81 -17.91
N CYS A 525 23.22 4.29 -18.06
CA CYS A 525 22.75 4.88 -19.32
C CYS A 525 22.90 6.40 -19.37
N LYS A 526 23.08 7.10 -18.24
CA LYS A 526 23.30 8.55 -18.24
C LYS A 526 24.70 8.87 -18.75
N THR A 527 24.78 9.19 -20.05
CA THR A 527 26.02 9.62 -20.70
C THR A 527 25.83 11.01 -21.33
N ALA A 528 26.89 11.54 -21.97
CA ALA A 528 26.81 12.82 -22.68
C ALA A 528 26.00 12.74 -23.99
N GLY A 529 25.67 11.53 -24.46
CA GLY A 529 24.86 11.27 -25.65
C GLY A 529 23.80 10.21 -25.37
N SER A 530 23.23 9.62 -26.44
CA SER A 530 22.29 8.51 -26.30
C SER A 530 22.95 7.30 -25.66
N TYR A 531 22.24 6.64 -24.75
CA TYR A 531 22.63 5.35 -24.21
C TYR A 531 22.79 4.30 -25.33
N ASP A 532 23.58 3.27 -25.07
CA ASP A 532 23.72 2.12 -25.96
C ASP A 532 23.04 0.87 -25.37
N SER A 533 22.73 -0.12 -26.20
CA SER A 533 22.03 -1.32 -25.74
C SER A 533 22.82 -2.13 -24.70
N ASN A 534 24.15 -2.11 -24.75
CA ASN A 534 24.99 -2.82 -23.78
C ASN A 534 24.95 -2.15 -22.40
N SER A 535 24.85 -0.81 -22.35
CA SER A 535 24.71 -0.09 -21.08
C SER A 535 23.39 -0.42 -20.38
N LEU A 536 22.30 -0.55 -21.15
CA LEU A 536 21.00 -0.96 -20.63
C LEU A 536 21.01 -2.43 -20.15
N GLU A 537 21.54 -3.34 -20.97
CA GLU A 537 21.67 -4.77 -20.60
C GLU A 537 22.48 -4.94 -19.31
N ARG A 538 23.62 -4.23 -19.22
CA ARG A 538 24.45 -4.23 -18.01
C ARG A 538 23.68 -3.75 -16.79
N ALA A 539 22.91 -2.68 -16.93
CA ALA A 539 22.11 -2.11 -15.85
C ALA A 539 21.05 -3.09 -15.33
N VAL A 540 20.33 -3.74 -16.25
CA VAL A 540 19.30 -4.73 -15.94
C VAL A 540 19.94 -5.95 -15.26
N LYS A 541 21.04 -6.47 -15.81
CA LYS A 541 21.74 -7.63 -15.24
C LYS A 541 22.30 -7.37 -13.84
N GLU A 542 22.88 -6.18 -13.61
CA GLU A 542 23.35 -5.78 -12.27
C GLU A 542 22.19 -5.73 -11.26
N PHE A 543 21.04 -5.19 -11.68
CA PHE A 543 19.83 -5.19 -10.87
C PHE A 543 19.32 -6.61 -10.59
N GLU A 544 19.20 -7.46 -11.60
CA GLU A 544 18.67 -8.81 -11.47
C GLU A 544 19.48 -9.66 -10.51
N VAL A 545 20.82 -9.62 -10.62
CA VAL A 545 21.70 -10.36 -9.71
C VAL A 545 21.50 -9.91 -8.26
N GLU A 546 21.45 -8.60 -8.00
CA GLU A 546 21.19 -8.07 -6.66
C GLU A 546 19.81 -8.50 -6.14
N MET A 547 18.78 -8.28 -6.95
CA MET A 547 17.40 -8.47 -6.58
C MET A 547 17.08 -9.94 -6.30
N LEU A 548 17.60 -10.86 -7.12
CA LEU A 548 17.41 -12.30 -6.92
C LEU A 548 18.04 -12.77 -5.62
N VAL A 549 19.28 -12.35 -5.33
CA VAL A 549 19.97 -12.70 -4.07
C VAL A 549 19.24 -12.14 -2.85
N ARG A 550 18.83 -10.86 -2.90
CA ARG A 550 18.14 -10.20 -1.79
C ARG A 550 16.76 -10.80 -1.53
N SER A 551 15.98 -11.05 -2.58
CA SER A 551 14.59 -11.49 -2.48
C SER A 551 14.46 -12.97 -2.13
N ALA A 552 15.40 -13.83 -2.57
CA ALA A 552 15.39 -15.28 -2.30
C ALA A 552 15.21 -15.60 -0.81
N VAL A 553 16.06 -14.99 0.04
CA VAL A 553 16.02 -15.17 1.51
C VAL A 553 14.65 -14.78 2.10
N LYS A 554 13.92 -13.86 1.46
CA LYS A 554 12.60 -13.42 1.93
C LYS A 554 11.51 -14.39 1.51
N VAL A 555 11.54 -14.87 0.27
CA VAL A 555 10.58 -15.85 -0.25
C VAL A 555 10.66 -17.14 0.57
N GLU A 556 11.86 -17.68 0.75
CA GLU A 556 12.10 -18.92 1.50
C GLU A 556 11.64 -18.80 2.96
N ALA A 557 12.06 -17.73 3.64
CA ALA A 557 11.65 -17.48 5.02
C ALA A 557 10.14 -17.25 5.17
N SER A 558 9.45 -16.81 4.11
CA SER A 558 8.00 -16.63 4.11
C SER A 558 7.25 -17.94 3.87
N ALA A 559 7.76 -18.81 3.00
CA ALA A 559 7.24 -20.15 2.79
C ALA A 559 7.40 -21.01 4.06
N GLU A 560 8.56 -20.92 4.71
CA GLU A 560 8.81 -21.57 6.00
C GLU A 560 7.86 -21.06 7.08
N ALA A 561 7.58 -19.76 7.13
CA ALA A 561 6.63 -19.21 8.09
C ALA A 561 5.21 -19.75 7.88
N ALA A 562 4.80 -19.99 6.63
CA ALA A 562 3.50 -20.60 6.34
C ALA A 562 3.36 -21.99 6.97
N ARG A 563 4.45 -22.78 6.99
CA ARG A 563 4.47 -24.08 7.67
C ARG A 563 4.55 -23.92 9.18
N PHE A 564 5.52 -23.15 9.66
CA PHE A 564 5.83 -23.02 11.09
C PHE A 564 4.65 -22.48 11.91
N LEU A 565 3.94 -21.46 11.41
CA LEU A 565 2.91 -20.75 12.17
C LEU A 565 1.66 -21.59 12.49
N HIS A 566 1.54 -22.77 11.88
CA HIS A 566 0.45 -23.72 12.09
C HIS A 566 1.00 -25.02 12.71
N THR A 567 1.86 -24.89 13.72
CA THR A 567 2.40 -25.99 14.52
C THR A 567 2.30 -25.70 16.02
N GLU A 568 2.30 -26.74 16.86
CA GLU A 568 2.36 -26.59 18.33
C GLU A 568 3.63 -25.86 18.81
N ILE A 569 4.70 -25.92 18.01
CA ILE A 569 5.94 -25.20 18.30
C ILE A 569 5.71 -23.67 18.26
N ALA A 570 4.79 -23.19 17.42
CA ALA A 570 4.49 -21.78 17.29
C ALA A 570 3.91 -21.16 18.57
N ILE A 571 3.29 -21.95 19.45
CA ILE A 571 2.67 -21.50 20.71
C ILE A 571 3.57 -21.63 21.94
N GLN A 572 4.80 -22.16 21.79
CA GLN A 572 5.74 -22.25 22.90
C GLN A 572 6.01 -20.89 23.56
N LYS A 573 6.10 -20.85 24.90
CA LYS A 573 6.27 -19.59 25.64
C LYS A 573 7.60 -18.92 25.31
N GLY A 574 7.56 -17.64 24.97
CA GLY A 574 8.76 -16.90 24.58
C GLY A 574 8.48 -15.43 24.24
N ASN A 575 9.33 -14.54 24.75
CA ASN A 575 9.22 -13.09 24.54
C ASN A 575 9.99 -12.62 23.30
N VAL A 576 9.74 -13.27 22.16
CA VAL A 576 10.37 -12.98 20.87
C VAL A 576 9.34 -13.02 19.76
N THR A 577 9.61 -12.35 18.64
CA THR A 577 8.77 -12.50 17.45
C THR A 577 8.72 -13.99 17.03
N ARG A 578 7.56 -14.48 16.59
CA ARG A 578 7.43 -15.89 16.16
C ARG A 578 8.34 -16.24 14.98
N GLY A 579 8.62 -15.27 14.12
CA GLY A 579 9.62 -15.42 13.06
C GLY A 579 11.07 -15.56 13.57
N ALA A 580 11.39 -15.10 14.78
CA ALA A 580 12.69 -15.34 15.43
C ALA A 580 12.71 -16.68 16.18
N ALA A 581 11.59 -17.07 16.82
CA ALA A 581 11.44 -18.36 17.49
C ALA A 581 11.65 -19.54 16.52
N SER A 582 11.11 -19.45 15.30
CA SER A 582 11.32 -20.44 14.24
C SER A 582 12.81 -20.71 13.96
N ARG A 583 13.65 -19.66 13.83
CA ARG A 583 15.08 -19.81 13.57
C ARG A 583 15.85 -20.44 14.73
N SER A 584 15.53 -20.09 15.96
CA SER A 584 16.20 -20.68 17.14
C SER A 584 15.90 -22.17 17.32
N ILE A 585 14.74 -22.64 16.86
CA ILE A 585 14.31 -24.03 17.01
C ILE A 585 14.90 -24.89 15.89
N LEU A 586 15.00 -24.36 14.67
CA LEU A 586 15.68 -25.03 13.56
C LEU A 586 17.19 -25.17 13.76
N ILE A 587 17.83 -24.18 14.39
CA ILE A 587 19.24 -24.29 14.77
C ILE A 587 19.41 -25.41 15.81
N LYS A 588 18.51 -25.52 16.79
CA LYS A 588 18.54 -26.58 17.79
C LYS A 588 18.25 -27.96 17.22
N SER A 589 17.31 -28.10 16.29
CA SER A 589 17.04 -29.39 15.64
C SER A 589 18.22 -29.85 14.77
N ASN A 590 18.89 -28.93 14.08
CA ASN A 590 20.11 -29.25 13.32
C ASN A 590 21.31 -29.60 14.23
N GLU A 591 21.40 -29.01 15.43
CA GLU A 591 22.40 -29.37 16.45
C GLU A 591 22.09 -30.72 17.12
N GLU A 592 20.81 -31.06 17.32
CA GLU A 592 20.39 -32.37 17.87
C GLU A 592 20.51 -33.51 16.83
N ASP A 593 20.26 -33.24 15.55
CA ASP A 593 20.47 -34.21 14.46
C ASP A 593 21.97 -34.48 14.20
N THR A 594 22.84 -33.50 14.48
CA THR A 594 24.30 -33.69 14.43
C THR A 594 24.85 -34.35 15.70
N ALA A 595 24.20 -34.17 16.85
CA ALA A 595 24.58 -34.83 18.12
C ALA A 595 24.07 -36.28 18.24
N THR A 596 23.15 -36.72 17.37
CA THR A 596 22.66 -38.11 17.31
C THR A 596 23.30 -38.93 16.19
N THR A 597 24.25 -38.34 15.46
CA THR A 597 25.05 -39.01 14.41
C THR A 597 26.56 -39.10 14.71
N GLU A 598 26.97 -38.83 15.95
CA GLU A 598 28.27 -39.25 16.53
C GLU A 598 28.05 -40.34 17.58
#